data_AF-A0A5N9AFR2-F1
#
_entry.id   AF-A0A5N9AFR2-F1
#
_cell.length_a   1.000
_cell.length_b   1.000
_cell.length_c   1.000
_cell.angle_alpha   90.00
_cell.angle_beta   90.00
_cell.angle_gamma   90.00
#
_symmetry.space_group_name_H-M   'P 1'
#
loop_
_entity.id
_entity.type
_entity.pdbx_description
1 polymer ?
#
loop_
_entity_poly.entity_id
_entity_poly.type
_entity_poly.pdbx_seq_one_letter_code
_entity_poly.pdbx_strand_id
1 'polypeptide(L)'
;MKAKGFNGREYVWNLSKYDVYNNDTKRRSKHHLRARKIIKEIYSSYRILEEVKLPGSTASHRRSVLYLDFFIPNLMLGVEVHGRQHYEHIPFFHKTKRDFLLAKARDEDKADWCELNGIELITLKYSDTDDEWRNAIKSG
;
A
#
# COMPACT_ATOMS: atom_id res chain seq x y z
N MET A 1 -14.12 -4.85 9.38
CA MET A 1 -14.68 -3.59 8.86
C MET A 1 -15.38 -3.86 7.53
N LYS A 2 -16.02 -2.86 6.93
CA LYS A 2 -16.54 -2.96 5.56
C LYS A 2 -15.72 -2.06 4.63
N ALA A 3 -15.70 -2.39 3.35
CA ALA A 3 -15.14 -1.55 2.30
C ALA A 3 -16.06 -1.55 1.07
N LYS A 4 -16.12 -0.43 0.37
CA LYS A 4 -16.84 -0.27 -0.89
C LYS A 4 -15.90 -0.58 -2.05
N GLY A 5 -16.32 -1.49 -2.92
CA GLY A 5 -15.60 -1.80 -4.16
C GLY A 5 -15.95 -0.86 -5.31
N PHE A 6 -15.18 -0.91 -6.39
CA PHE A 6 -15.43 -0.12 -7.60
C PHE A 6 -16.75 -0.43 -8.29
N ASN A 7 -17.30 -1.62 -8.05
CA ASN A 7 -18.63 -2.00 -8.53
C ASN A 7 -19.77 -1.49 -7.63
N GLY A 8 -19.48 -0.63 -6.64
CA GLY A 8 -20.44 -0.07 -5.69
C GLY A 8 -20.90 -1.02 -4.59
N ARG A 9 -20.48 -2.29 -4.58
CA ARG A 9 -20.86 -3.27 -3.56
C ARG A 9 -20.01 -3.13 -2.30
N GLU A 10 -20.61 -3.43 -1.15
CA GLU A 10 -19.88 -3.56 0.11
C GLU A 10 -19.26 -4.95 0.26
N TYR A 11 -18.07 -4.99 0.84
CA TYR A 11 -17.32 -6.20 1.12
C TYR A 11 -16.94 -6.25 2.61
N VAL A 12 -17.08 -7.42 3.23
CA VAL A 12 -16.49 -7.66 4.55
C VAL A 12 -14.97 -7.64 4.41
N TRP A 13 -14.33 -6.72 5.10
CA TRP A 13 -12.89 -6.58 5.14
C TRP A 13 -12.37 -7.10 6.48
N ASN A 14 -11.97 -8.37 6.46
CA ASN A 14 -11.39 -9.04 7.61
C ASN A 14 -9.89 -8.75 7.69
N LEU A 15 -9.49 -8.07 8.75
CA LEU A 15 -8.13 -7.58 8.97
C LEU A 15 -7.27 -8.47 9.88
N SER A 16 -7.81 -9.54 10.48
CA SER A 16 -7.11 -10.31 11.53
C SER A 16 -5.87 -11.08 11.05
N LYS A 17 -5.67 -11.18 9.73
CA LYS A 17 -4.60 -11.96 9.11
C LYS A 17 -3.42 -11.13 8.60
N TYR A 18 -3.45 -9.82 8.81
CA TYR A 18 -2.43 -8.89 8.31
C TYR A 18 -1.50 -8.38 9.43
N ASP A 19 -1.73 -8.82 10.66
CA ASP A 19 -0.82 -8.58 11.77
C ASP A 19 0.50 -9.33 11.53
N VAL A 20 1.61 -8.65 11.78
CA VAL A 20 2.97 -9.22 11.64
C VAL A 20 3.56 -9.42 13.02
N TYR A 21 3.78 -10.68 13.38
CA TYR A 21 4.36 -11.11 14.64
C TYR A 21 5.86 -11.43 14.49
N ASN A 22 6.56 -11.62 15.61
CA ASN A 22 8.01 -11.85 15.63
C ASN A 22 8.45 -13.11 14.87
N ASN A 23 7.56 -14.08 14.66
CA ASN A 23 7.81 -15.31 13.91
C ASN A 23 7.40 -15.21 12.43
N ASP A 24 7.09 -14.00 11.92
CA ASP A 24 6.78 -13.81 10.50
C ASP A 24 7.98 -14.21 9.63
N THR A 25 7.75 -15.16 8.72
CA THR A 25 8.76 -15.71 7.80
C THR A 25 8.66 -15.10 6.41
N LYS A 26 7.68 -14.22 6.17
CA LYS A 26 7.40 -13.69 4.85
C LYS A 26 8.48 -12.71 4.41
N ARG A 27 9.06 -12.95 3.23
CA ARG A 27 10.08 -12.07 2.67
C ARG A 27 9.47 -10.72 2.29
N ARG A 28 10.19 -9.65 2.64
CA ARG A 28 9.87 -8.26 2.30
C ARG A 28 11.06 -7.59 1.64
N SER A 29 10.79 -6.59 0.80
CA SER A 29 11.86 -5.79 0.22
C SER A 29 12.61 -5.01 1.31
N LYS A 30 13.85 -4.59 1.02
CA LYS A 30 14.61 -3.75 1.96
C LYS A 30 13.88 -2.45 2.29
N HIS A 31 13.24 -1.83 1.31
CA HIS A 31 12.48 -0.59 1.50
C HIS A 31 11.22 -0.81 2.35
N HIS A 32 10.54 -1.95 2.21
CA HIS A 32 9.41 -2.31 3.08
C HIS A 32 9.85 -2.48 4.53
N LEU A 33 10.96 -3.19 4.78
CA LEU A 33 11.50 -3.35 6.14
C LEU A 33 11.94 -2.01 6.76
N ARG A 34 12.50 -1.12 5.93
CA ARG A 34 12.82 0.26 6.33
C ARG A 34 11.56 1.02 6.74
N ALA A 35 10.51 1.01 5.92
CA ALA A 35 9.26 1.69 6.20
C ALA A 35 8.61 1.14 7.48
N ARG A 36 8.57 -0.19 7.64
CA ARG A 36 8.10 -0.85 8.87
C ARG A 36 8.78 -0.29 10.11
N LYS A 37 10.11 -0.15 10.10
CA LYS A 37 10.87 0.38 11.24
C LYS A 37 10.39 1.80 11.57
N ILE A 38 10.35 2.69 10.59
CA ILE A 38 9.97 4.10 10.77
C ILE A 38 8.51 4.22 11.23
N ILE A 39 7.58 3.49 10.61
CA ILE A 39 6.16 3.50 10.98
C ILE A 39 5.98 3.01 12.42
N LYS A 40 6.70 1.96 12.85
CA LYS A 40 6.67 1.48 14.24
C LYS A 40 7.28 2.47 15.24
N GLU A 41 8.26 3.26 14.84
CA GLU A 41 8.80 4.34 15.67
C GLU A 41 7.78 5.46 15.89
N ILE A 42 7.03 5.83 14.84
CA ILE A 42 6.04 6.92 14.88
C ILE A 42 4.75 6.48 15.59
N TYR A 43 4.23 5.31 15.24
CA TYR A 43 2.93 4.81 15.68
C TYR A 43 3.06 3.54 16.53
N SER A 44 3.94 3.58 17.52
CA SER A 44 4.30 2.41 18.35
C SER A 44 3.12 1.77 19.10
N SER A 45 2.08 2.53 19.41
CA SER A 45 0.86 2.07 20.08
C SER A 45 -0.27 1.67 19.13
N TYR A 46 -0.11 1.88 17.82
CA TYR A 46 -1.13 1.60 16.84
C TYR A 46 -0.99 0.21 16.23
N ARG A 47 -2.12 -0.34 15.80
CA ARG A 47 -2.14 -1.59 15.05
C ARG A 47 -1.71 -1.32 13.60
N ILE A 48 -0.52 -1.77 13.26
CA ILE A 48 0.07 -1.65 11.91
C ILE A 48 -0.09 -2.99 11.19
N LEU A 49 -0.83 -2.99 10.09
CA LEU A 49 -1.06 -4.15 9.23
C LEU A 49 -0.19 -4.09 7.99
N GLU A 50 0.19 -5.25 7.44
CA GLU A 50 1.05 -5.31 6.25
C GLU A 50 0.44 -6.14 5.12
N GLU A 51 0.73 -5.73 3.88
CA GLU A 51 0.28 -6.37 2.64
C GLU A 51 -1.24 -6.65 2.65
N VAL A 52 -2.01 -5.61 2.96
CA VAL A 52 -3.45 -5.67 3.19
C VAL A 52 -4.20 -5.72 1.86
N LYS A 53 -4.97 -6.79 1.62
CA LYS A 53 -5.80 -6.91 0.42
C LYS A 53 -6.90 -5.85 0.43
N LEU A 54 -7.14 -5.22 -0.72
CA LEU A 54 -8.21 -4.24 -0.92
C LEU A 54 -9.42 -4.91 -1.59
N PRO A 55 -10.44 -5.36 -0.84
CA PRO A 55 -11.56 -6.10 -1.42
C PRO A 55 -12.39 -5.20 -2.35
N GLY A 56 -12.86 -5.76 -3.47
CA GLY A 56 -13.61 -4.98 -4.46
C GLY A 56 -12.78 -4.00 -5.29
N SER A 57 -11.45 -3.99 -5.15
CA SER A 57 -10.54 -3.16 -5.96
C SER A 57 -10.33 -3.66 -7.39
N THR A 58 -10.85 -4.84 -7.74
CA THR A 58 -10.76 -5.38 -9.10
C THR A 58 -11.63 -4.54 -10.03
N ALA A 59 -11.01 -3.57 -10.69
CA ALA A 59 -11.63 -2.77 -11.74
C ALA A 59 -12.06 -3.64 -12.93
N SER A 60 -13.07 -3.22 -13.68
CA SER A 60 -13.65 -3.99 -14.80
C SER A 60 -12.62 -4.39 -15.87
N HIS A 61 -11.56 -3.59 -16.04
CA HIS A 61 -10.50 -3.79 -17.02
C HIS A 61 -9.31 -4.61 -16.47
N ARG A 62 -9.38 -5.11 -15.23
CA ARG A 62 -8.29 -5.84 -14.54
C ARG A 62 -8.80 -7.11 -13.87
N ARG A 63 -7.92 -8.11 -13.71
CA ARG A 63 -8.28 -9.41 -13.11
C ARG A 63 -7.81 -9.63 -11.68
N SER A 64 -6.77 -8.92 -11.25
CA SER A 64 -6.21 -9.11 -9.91
C SER A 64 -6.92 -8.24 -8.87
N VAL A 65 -6.62 -8.45 -7.60
CA VAL A 65 -6.97 -7.54 -6.50
C VAL A 65 -5.76 -6.67 -6.16
N LEU A 66 -5.96 -5.48 -5.61
CA LEU A 66 -4.87 -4.62 -5.10
C LEU A 66 -4.56 -4.93 -3.64
N TYR A 67 -3.41 -4.45 -3.20
CA TYR A 67 -2.91 -4.55 -1.83
C TYR A 67 -2.29 -3.21 -1.41
N LEU A 68 -2.39 -2.90 -0.13
CA LEU A 68 -1.60 -1.87 0.53
C LEU A 68 -0.35 -2.48 1.19
N ASP A 69 0.81 -1.85 1.05
CA ASP A 69 2.02 -2.28 1.77
C ASP A 69 1.82 -2.21 3.29
N PHE A 70 1.27 -1.08 3.78
CA PHE A 70 0.88 -0.89 5.17
C PHE A 70 -0.50 -0.26 5.30
N PHE A 71 -1.22 -0.63 6.36
CA PHE A 71 -2.48 0.00 6.73
C PHE A 71 -2.58 0.14 8.25
N ILE A 72 -2.98 1.32 8.72
CA ILE A 72 -3.20 1.64 10.13
C ILE A 72 -4.70 1.95 10.30
N PRO A 73 -5.53 0.93 10.65
CA PRO A 73 -6.99 1.08 10.60
C PRO A 73 -7.54 2.16 11.52
N ASN A 74 -6.90 2.36 12.68
CA ASN A 74 -7.30 3.38 13.66
C ASN A 74 -7.17 4.81 13.12
N LEU A 75 -6.28 5.02 12.14
CA LEU A 75 -6.05 6.32 11.52
C LEU A 75 -6.67 6.41 10.12
N MET A 76 -7.26 5.32 9.61
CA MET A 76 -7.65 5.19 8.20
C MET A 76 -6.50 5.61 7.26
N LEU A 77 -5.28 5.20 7.59
CA LEU A 77 -4.06 5.59 6.87
C LEU A 77 -3.43 4.38 6.16
N GLY A 78 -3.25 4.48 4.85
CA GLY A 78 -2.47 3.58 4.01
C GLY A 78 -1.09 4.17 3.71
N VAL A 79 -0.06 3.32 3.72
CA VAL A 79 1.30 3.72 3.32
C VAL A 79 1.85 2.75 2.28
N GLU A 80 2.35 3.30 1.18
CA GLU A 80 2.93 2.58 0.04
C GLU A 80 4.40 2.90 -0.13
N VAL A 81 5.23 1.91 -0.48
CA VAL A 81 6.67 2.08 -0.65
C VAL A 81 7.06 1.92 -2.11
N HIS A 82 7.19 3.04 -2.81
CA HIS A 82 7.46 3.06 -4.23
C HIS A 82 8.95 2.96 -4.55
N GLY A 83 9.35 1.79 -5.03
CA GLY A 83 10.65 1.53 -5.67
C GLY A 83 10.84 2.27 -7.00
N ARG A 84 12.06 2.24 -7.56
CA ARG A 84 12.39 2.89 -8.85
C ARG A 84 11.47 2.44 -9.99
N GLN A 85 10.99 1.19 -9.95
CA GLN A 85 10.06 0.64 -10.94
C GLN A 85 8.71 1.35 -11.00
N HIS A 86 8.32 2.11 -9.96
CA HIS A 86 7.13 2.95 -9.99
C HIS A 86 7.36 4.26 -10.72
N TYR A 87 8.59 4.67 -11.01
CA TYR A 87 8.90 5.95 -11.64
C TYR A 87 9.47 5.79 -13.04
N GLU A 88 10.12 4.66 -13.31
CA GLU A 88 10.82 4.39 -14.56
C GLU A 88 10.45 3.01 -15.13
N HIS A 89 10.47 2.92 -16.46
CA HIS A 89 10.39 1.64 -17.15
C HIS A 89 11.72 0.89 -17.00
N ILE A 90 11.75 -0.04 -16.05
CA ILE A 90 12.86 -0.95 -15.80
C ILE A 90 12.55 -2.34 -16.41
N PRO A 91 13.34 -2.84 -17.38
CA PRO A 91 13.09 -4.11 -18.07
C PRO A 91 12.88 -5.34 -17.17
N PHE A 92 13.54 -5.37 -16.00
CA PHE A 92 13.37 -6.43 -15.01
C PHE A 92 11.94 -6.50 -14.43
N PHE A 93 11.30 -5.34 -14.25
CA PHE A 93 9.95 -5.23 -13.68
C PHE A 93 8.87 -5.10 -14.76
N HIS A 94 9.22 -4.53 -15.91
CA HIS A 94 8.31 -4.19 -17.01
C HIS A 94 8.89 -4.75 -18.29
N LYS A 95 8.26 -5.77 -18.90
CA LYS A 95 8.76 -6.34 -20.15
C LYS A 95 8.60 -5.36 -21.31
N THR A 96 7.56 -4.53 -21.23
CA THR A 96 7.21 -3.53 -22.24
C THR A 96 6.83 -2.20 -21.61
N LYS A 97 6.90 -1.11 -22.39
CA LYS A 97 6.37 0.21 -21.97
C LYS A 97 4.90 0.13 -21.56
N ARG A 98 4.12 -0.73 -22.22
CA ARG A 98 2.72 -0.98 -21.87
C ARG A 98 2.60 -1.56 -20.46
N ASP A 99 3.47 -2.48 -20.05
CA ASP A 99 3.45 -3.04 -18.69
C ASP A 99 3.73 -1.96 -17.64
N PHE A 100 4.64 -1.02 -17.93
CA PHE A 100 4.88 0.13 -17.06
C PHE A 100 3.67 1.05 -16.96
N LEU A 101 3.01 1.36 -18.07
CA LEU A 101 1.77 2.14 -18.05
C LEU A 101 0.65 1.44 -17.27
N LEU A 102 0.54 0.11 -17.39
CA LEU A 102 -0.41 -0.68 -16.61
C LEU A 102 -0.06 -0.70 -15.12
N ALA A 103 1.22 -0.68 -14.76
CA ALA A 103 1.65 -0.54 -13.37
C ALA A 103 1.25 0.83 -12.81
N LYS A 104 1.43 1.90 -13.59
CA LYS A 104 0.98 3.26 -13.22
C LYS A 104 -0.54 3.35 -13.02
N ALA A 105 -1.32 2.81 -13.95
CA ALA A 105 -2.78 2.76 -13.81
C ALA A 105 -3.21 1.96 -12.57
N ARG A 106 -2.45 0.93 -12.15
CA ARG A 106 -2.72 0.20 -10.91
C ARG A 106 -2.41 1.00 -9.65
N ASP A 107 -1.42 1.89 -9.70
CA ASP A 107 -1.13 2.80 -8.59
C ASP A 107 -2.24 3.86 -8.47
N GLU A 108 -2.75 4.36 -9.60
CA GLU A 108 -3.93 5.25 -9.66
C GLU A 108 -5.20 4.56 -9.13
N ASP A 109 -5.54 3.36 -9.63
CA ASP A 109 -6.65 2.55 -9.09
C ASP A 109 -6.51 2.33 -7.56
N LYS A 110 -5.28 2.24 -7.04
CA LYS A 110 -5.08 2.06 -5.60
C LYS A 110 -5.46 3.33 -4.84
N ALA A 111 -5.04 4.49 -5.34
CA ALA A 111 -5.39 5.79 -4.76
C ALA A 111 -6.91 5.99 -4.79
N ASP A 112 -7.56 5.77 -5.93
CA ASP A 112 -9.01 5.89 -6.09
C ASP A 112 -9.78 4.97 -5.13
N TRP A 113 -9.29 3.73 -4.95
CA TRP A 113 -9.91 2.80 -4.00
C TRP A 113 -9.78 3.28 -2.55
N CYS A 114 -8.62 3.86 -2.19
CA CYS A 114 -8.40 4.42 -0.86
C CYS A 114 -9.32 5.62 -0.62
N GLU A 115 -9.39 6.56 -1.57
CA GLU A 115 -10.29 7.72 -1.51
C GLU A 115 -11.76 7.29 -1.35
N LEU A 116 -12.22 6.33 -2.16
CA LEU A 116 -13.58 5.76 -2.08
C LEU A 116 -13.92 5.21 -0.68
N ASN A 117 -12.91 4.77 0.06
CA ASN A 117 -13.06 4.16 1.39
C ASN A 117 -12.65 5.10 2.52
N GLY A 118 -12.39 6.39 2.24
CA GLY A 118 -11.97 7.38 3.23
C GLY A 118 -10.63 7.03 3.86
N ILE A 119 -9.72 6.43 3.08
CA ILE A 119 -8.37 6.08 3.50
C ILE A 119 -7.41 7.11 2.91
N GLU A 120 -6.68 7.79 3.77
CA GLU A 120 -5.56 8.62 3.33
C GLU A 120 -4.42 7.73 2.85
N LEU A 121 -3.80 8.08 1.71
CA LEU A 121 -2.73 7.29 1.11
C LEU A 121 -1.44 8.10 1.01
N ILE A 122 -0.43 7.68 1.77
CA ILE A 122 0.92 8.25 1.71
C ILE A 122 1.82 7.35 0.88
N THR A 123 2.60 7.95 -0.02
CA THR A 123 3.60 7.23 -0.82
C THR A 123 5.01 7.62 -0.40
N LEU A 124 5.84 6.63 -0.10
CA LEU A 124 7.23 6.77 0.28
C LEU A 124 8.13 6.42 -0.90
N LYS A 125 8.84 7.41 -1.45
CA LYS A 125 9.72 7.20 -2.60
C LYS A 125 11.06 6.61 -2.15
N TYR A 126 11.55 5.63 -2.92
CA TYR A 126 12.79 4.91 -2.58
C TYR A 126 14.05 5.78 -2.43
N SER A 127 14.08 6.94 -3.08
CA SER A 127 15.22 7.87 -3.07
C SER A 127 15.26 8.75 -1.82
N ASP A 128 14.15 8.85 -1.09
CA ASP A 128 14.02 9.81 -0.01
C ASP A 128 14.68 9.27 1.26
N THR A 129 15.15 10.19 2.08
CA THR A 129 15.79 9.97 3.38
C THR A 129 14.79 9.52 4.43
N ASP A 130 15.29 9.03 5.58
CA ASP A 130 14.41 8.59 6.66
C ASP A 130 13.59 9.77 7.22
N ASP A 131 14.16 10.97 7.24
CA ASP A 131 13.48 12.16 7.76
C ASP A 131 12.40 12.68 6.82
N GLU A 132 12.61 12.61 5.50
CA GLU A 132 11.56 12.87 4.52
C GLU A 132 10.40 11.86 4.66
N TRP A 133 10.70 10.58 4.85
CA TRP A 133 9.67 9.57 5.12
C TRP A 133 8.93 9.85 6.43
N ARG A 134 9.64 10.22 7.50
CA ARG A 134 9.01 10.60 8.78
C ARG A 134 8.09 11.81 8.63
N ASN A 135 8.52 12.83 7.90
CA ASN A 135 7.74 14.04 7.70
C ASN A 135 6.49 13.74 6.89
N ALA A 136 6.60 12.97 5.80
CA ALA A 136 5.47 12.54 5.00
C ALA A 136 4.45 11.77 5.85
N ILE A 137 4.90 10.78 6.64
CA ILE A 137 4.02 9.97 7.50
C ILE A 137 3.31 10.82 8.56
N LYS A 138 3.99 11.80 9.16
CA LYS A 138 3.41 12.64 10.23
C LYS A 138 2.45 13.73 9.70
N SER A 139 2.54 14.06 8.42
CA SER A 139 1.71 15.11 7.81
C SER A 139 0.33 14.64 7.34
N GLY A 140 0.09 13.33 7.29
CA GLY A 140 -1.24 12.74 7.18
C GLY A 140 -1.77 12.34 8.55
#